data_AF-A0A923CSA5-F1
#
_entry.id   AF-A0A923CSA5-F1
#
_cell.length_a   1.000
_cell.length_b   1.000
_cell.length_c   1.000
_cell.angle_alpha   90.00
_cell.angle_beta   90.00
_cell.angle_gamma   90.00
#
_symmetry.space_group_name_H-M   'P 1'
#
loop_
_entity.id
_entity.type
_entity.pdbx_description
1 polymer ?
#
loop_
_entity_poly.entity_id
_entity_poly.type
_entity_poly.pdbx_seq_one_letter_code
_entity_poly.pdbx_strand_id
1 'polypeptide(L)'
;MNRRSFLSYGIATMTGFFFFSKPAFATQSSVRIEVPDTVSSGQEITIKLHVSHDGNNFLHHTDWVYVKINDQEIKRWEFGVFDTPESNNFTREIKYMVMTPIVITSEANCNLHGSTGISEKKVMVP
;
A
#
# COMPACT_ATOMS: atom_id res chain seq x y z
N MET A 1 2.25 -44.34 56.52
CA MET A 1 2.26 -42.89 56.20
C MET A 1 2.08 -42.80 54.69
N ASN A 2 0.83 -42.61 54.22
CA ASN A 2 0.42 -43.09 52.89
C ASN A 2 0.10 -41.93 51.93
N ARG A 3 1.02 -41.72 50.97
CA ARG A 3 0.82 -41.46 49.53
C ARG A 3 -0.44 -40.67 49.07
N ARG A 4 -0.77 -39.54 49.68
CA ARG A 4 -1.83 -38.64 49.18
C ARG A 4 -1.46 -37.17 49.29
N SER A 5 -0.35 -36.77 48.68
CA SER A 5 0.00 -35.34 48.57
C SER A 5 1.22 -35.11 47.69
N PHE A 6 1.15 -35.49 46.41
CA PHE A 6 2.10 -35.01 45.40
C PHE A 6 1.44 -34.85 44.02
N LEU A 7 0.12 -34.61 43.98
CA LEU A 7 -0.57 -34.10 42.81
C LEU A 7 -1.01 -32.67 43.13
N SER A 8 -0.19 -31.66 42.81
CA SER A 8 -0.70 -30.28 42.63
C SER A 8 0.30 -29.20 42.21
N TYR A 9 1.61 -29.46 42.04
CA TYR A 9 2.56 -28.36 41.77
C TYR A 9 3.60 -28.63 40.67
N GLY A 10 3.24 -29.38 39.62
CA GLY A 10 4.18 -29.74 38.55
C GLY A 10 3.73 -29.48 37.11
N ILE A 11 2.52 -28.96 36.88
CA ILE A 11 1.98 -28.68 35.54
C ILE A 11 1.15 -27.40 35.61
N ALA A 12 1.78 -26.25 35.88
CA ALA A 12 1.07 -24.97 35.91
C ALA A 12 1.96 -23.76 35.53
N THR A 13 3.02 -23.96 34.74
CA THR A 13 3.94 -22.86 34.38
C THR A 13 4.34 -22.83 32.90
N MET A 14 3.60 -23.48 31.99
CA MET A 14 3.91 -23.40 30.56
C MET A 14 2.68 -23.29 29.64
N THR A 15 1.62 -22.62 30.09
CA THR A 15 0.36 -22.47 29.35
C THR A 15 -0.11 -21.02 29.22
N GLY A 16 0.81 -20.06 29.19
CA GLY A 16 0.46 -18.63 29.29
C GLY A 16 1.26 -17.66 28.43
N PHE A 17 1.77 -18.06 27.27
CA PHE A 17 2.57 -17.15 26.42
C PHE A 17 2.30 -17.28 24.91
N PHE A 18 1.05 -17.49 24.50
CA PHE A 18 0.70 -17.61 23.06
C PHE A 18 -0.54 -16.83 22.61
N PHE A 19 -1.06 -15.87 23.39
CA PHE A 19 -2.33 -15.20 23.05
C PHE A 19 -2.27 -13.68 22.80
N PHE A 20 -1.08 -13.12 22.53
CA PHE A 20 -0.97 -11.70 22.14
C PHE A 20 -0.17 -11.47 20.85
N SER A 21 -0.18 -12.42 19.91
CA SER A 21 0.11 -12.08 18.52
C SER A 21 -1.08 -11.29 18.00
N LYS A 22 -0.93 -9.96 17.90
CA LYS A 22 -1.82 -9.16 17.05
C LYS A 22 -1.78 -9.81 15.67
N PRO A 23 -2.93 -10.08 15.02
CA PRO A 23 -2.90 -10.45 13.61
C PRO A 23 -2.12 -9.35 12.89
N ALA A 24 -0.99 -9.73 12.28
CA ALA A 24 -0.30 -8.87 11.34
C ALA A 24 -1.21 -8.82 10.12
N PHE A 25 -2.14 -7.86 10.13
CA PHE A 25 -2.98 -7.58 8.97
C PHE A 25 -2.06 -7.00 7.91
N ALA A 26 -1.60 -7.86 7.01
CA ALA A 26 -1.18 -7.42 5.69
C ALA A 26 -2.36 -6.65 5.07
N THR A 27 -2.15 -5.38 4.80
CA THR A 27 -3.19 -4.49 4.28
C THR A 27 -3.23 -4.59 2.77
N GLN A 28 -4.40 -4.37 2.16
CA GLN A 28 -4.47 -4.17 0.71
C GLN A 28 -3.62 -2.94 0.33
N SER A 29 -3.08 -2.90 -0.89
CA SER A 29 -2.30 -1.74 -1.33
C SER A 29 -3.22 -0.53 -1.56
N SER A 30 -2.71 0.66 -1.23
CA SER A 30 -3.47 1.92 -1.36
C SER A 30 -2.63 3.02 -2.00
N VAL A 31 -3.31 3.99 -2.62
CA VAL A 31 -2.68 5.15 -3.25
C VAL A 31 -3.32 6.45 -2.76
N ARG A 32 -2.47 7.42 -2.39
CA ARG A 32 -2.83 8.83 -2.25
C ARG A 32 -2.14 9.65 -3.34
N ILE A 33 -2.94 10.38 -4.13
CA ILE A 33 -2.43 11.28 -5.17
C ILE A 33 -2.16 12.66 -4.55
N GLU A 34 -0.96 13.19 -4.77
CA GLU A 34 -0.55 14.54 -4.39
C GLU A 34 -0.22 15.36 -5.64
N VAL A 35 -0.97 16.45 -5.82
CA VAL A 35 -0.94 17.33 -6.99
C VAL A 35 -1.67 18.64 -6.65
N PRO A 36 -1.34 19.79 -7.28
CA PRO A 36 -2.13 21.01 -7.12
C PRO A 36 -3.58 20.83 -7.60
N ASP A 37 -4.53 21.49 -6.92
CA ASP A 37 -5.96 21.47 -7.33
C ASP A 37 -6.21 22.26 -8.62
N THR A 38 -5.39 23.28 -8.89
CA THR A 38 -5.56 24.22 -9.99
C THR A 38 -4.20 24.62 -10.55
N VAL A 39 -4.08 24.71 -11.88
CA VAL A 39 -2.84 25.07 -12.60
C VAL A 39 -3.14 25.90 -13.84
N SER A 40 -2.16 26.63 -14.35
CA SER A 40 -2.30 27.35 -15.64
C SER A 40 -2.19 26.38 -16.82
N SER A 41 -2.87 26.68 -17.93
CA SER A 41 -2.70 25.93 -19.18
C SER A 41 -1.24 26.00 -19.65
N GLY A 42 -0.69 24.86 -20.07
CA GLY A 42 0.71 24.70 -20.46
C GLY A 42 1.68 24.49 -19.30
N GLN A 43 1.20 24.48 -18.05
CA GLN A 43 2.06 24.23 -16.90
C GLN A 43 2.42 22.73 -16.79
N GLU A 44 3.72 22.44 -16.62
CA GLU A 44 4.19 21.13 -16.21
C GLU A 44 4.03 20.97 -14.69
N ILE A 45 3.40 19.88 -14.26
CA ILE A 45 3.26 19.49 -12.86
C ILE A 45 3.91 18.14 -12.58
N THR A 46 4.29 17.94 -11.32
CA THR A 46 4.66 16.63 -10.79
C THR A 46 3.44 15.99 -10.14
N ILE A 47 3.03 14.83 -10.64
CA ILE A 47 2.00 13.99 -10.01
C ILE A 47 2.74 12.98 -9.14
N LYS A 48 2.56 13.08 -7.82
CA LYS A 48 3.21 12.21 -6.84
C LYS A 48 2.19 11.21 -6.28
N LEU A 49 2.51 9.93 -6.42
CA LEU A 49 1.72 8.81 -5.91
C LEU A 49 2.38 8.30 -4.62
N HIS A 50 1.69 8.43 -3.50
CA HIS A 50 2.11 7.83 -2.24
C HIS A 50 1.43 6.47 -2.10
N VAL A 51 2.22 5.40 -2.22
CA VAL A 51 1.73 4.03 -2.13
C VAL A 51 2.01 3.50 -0.74
N SER A 52 1.00 2.89 -0.11
CA SER A 52 1.13 2.28 1.22
C SER A 52 0.63 0.84 1.21
N HIS A 53 1.45 -0.04 1.77
CA HIS A 53 1.16 -1.45 1.96
C HIS A 53 2.00 -2.02 3.11
N ASP A 54 1.37 -2.71 4.05
CA ASP A 54 2.09 -3.37 5.13
C ASP A 54 2.61 -4.73 4.71
N GLY A 55 3.93 -4.82 4.57
CA GLY A 55 4.64 -6.08 4.44
C GLY A 55 5.32 -6.30 3.10
N ASN A 56 5.73 -5.24 2.38
CA ASN A 56 6.51 -5.35 1.14
C ASN A 56 7.79 -6.17 1.38
N ASN A 57 7.78 -7.42 0.91
CA ASN A 57 8.86 -8.40 0.98
C ASN A 57 8.78 -9.38 -0.20
N PHE A 58 9.75 -10.31 -0.28
CA PHE A 58 9.91 -11.26 -1.39
C PHE A 58 8.63 -12.04 -1.76
N LEU A 59 7.82 -12.47 -0.79
CA LEU A 59 6.62 -13.30 -1.03
C LEU A 59 5.32 -12.49 -1.03
N HIS A 60 5.35 -11.28 -0.49
CA HIS A 60 4.16 -10.48 -0.23
C HIS A 60 4.50 -9.01 -0.44
N HIS A 61 3.97 -8.39 -1.48
CA HIS A 61 4.29 -7.01 -1.84
C HIS A 61 3.20 -6.39 -2.70
N THR A 62 3.27 -5.07 -2.85
CA THR A 62 2.62 -4.39 -3.95
C THR A 62 3.26 -4.88 -5.25
N ASP A 63 2.50 -5.55 -6.12
CA ASP A 63 2.99 -6.07 -7.42
C ASP A 63 2.84 -5.04 -8.54
N TRP A 64 1.86 -4.16 -8.47
CA TRP A 64 1.77 -3.05 -9.42
C TRP A 64 1.16 -1.79 -8.85
N VAL A 65 1.50 -0.67 -9.49
CA VAL A 65 0.83 0.63 -9.35
C VAL A 65 0.72 1.28 -10.73
N TYR A 66 -0.41 1.91 -11.03
CA TYR A 66 -0.60 2.67 -12.28
C TYR A 66 -1.03 4.10 -12.02
N VAL A 67 -0.83 4.97 -13.00
CA VAL A 67 -1.48 6.28 -13.09
C VAL A 67 -2.10 6.46 -14.46
N LYS A 68 -3.36 6.92 -14.46
CA LYS A 68 -4.14 7.30 -15.62
C LYS A 68 -4.46 8.77 -15.57
N ILE A 69 -4.54 9.38 -16.75
CA ILE A 69 -5.02 10.75 -16.95
C ILE A 69 -6.11 10.71 -18.00
N ASN A 70 -7.32 11.15 -17.65
CA ASN A 70 -8.52 11.07 -18.49
C ASN A 70 -8.71 9.64 -19.05
N ASP A 71 -8.70 8.65 -18.15
CA ASP A 71 -8.82 7.21 -18.41
C ASP A 71 -7.72 6.55 -19.25
N GLN A 72 -6.76 7.33 -19.78
CA GLN A 72 -5.60 6.81 -20.48
C GLN A 72 -4.47 6.48 -19.50
N GLU A 73 -3.97 5.24 -19.52
CA GLU A 73 -2.81 4.84 -18.71
C GLU A 73 -1.55 5.52 -19.22
N ILE A 74 -0.93 6.33 -18.35
CA ILE A 74 0.27 7.10 -18.67
C ILE A 74 1.52 6.34 -18.24
N LYS A 75 1.43 5.66 -17.11
CA LYS A 75 2.54 4.87 -16.57
C LYS A 75 2.03 3.78 -15.65
N ARG A 76 2.74 2.65 -15.68
CA ARG A 76 2.65 1.56 -14.74
C ARG A 76 4.04 1.19 -14.24
N TRP A 77 4.12 0.85 -12.96
CA TRP A 77 5.28 0.26 -12.34
C TRP A 77 4.88 -1.14 -11.88
N GLU A 78 5.65 -2.12 -12.32
CA GLU A 78 5.51 -3.52 -11.96
C GLU A 78 6.64 -3.84 -10.96
N PHE A 79 6.33 -4.69 -10.00
CA PHE A 79 7.24 -5.20 -9.00
C PHE A 79 7.16 -6.71 -9.00
N GLY A 80 8.21 -7.35 -8.52
CA GLY A 80 8.24 -8.79 -8.42
C GLY A 80 9.17 -9.25 -7.32
N VAL A 81 9.28 -10.57 -7.21
CA VAL A 81 10.09 -11.20 -6.15
C VAL A 81 11.56 -10.75 -6.16
N PHE A 82 12.10 -10.36 -7.32
CA PHE A 82 13.48 -9.88 -7.46
C PHE A 82 13.62 -8.35 -7.49
N ASP A 83 12.50 -7.63 -7.44
CA ASP A 83 12.43 -6.16 -7.49
C ASP A 83 11.18 -5.70 -6.74
N THR A 84 11.16 -5.97 -5.43
CA THR A 84 10.04 -5.55 -4.57
C THR A 84 10.13 -4.05 -4.29
N PRO A 85 9.03 -3.38 -3.92
CA PRO A 85 9.09 -2.00 -3.49
C PRO A 85 10.11 -1.77 -2.38
N GLU A 86 10.75 -0.60 -2.38
CA GLU A 86 11.86 -0.25 -1.49
C GLU A 86 11.47 -0.20 0.00
N SER A 87 10.19 0.00 0.30
CA SER A 87 9.66 -0.05 1.67
C SER A 87 8.12 -0.22 1.66
N ASN A 88 7.51 -0.38 2.83
CA ASN A 88 6.04 -0.40 2.98
C ASN A 88 5.35 0.88 2.48
N ASN A 89 6.05 2.02 2.54
CA ASN A 89 5.55 3.31 2.07
C ASN A 89 6.51 3.87 1.04
N PHE A 90 6.09 3.94 -0.21
CA PHE A 90 6.97 4.36 -1.30
C PHE A 90 6.28 5.37 -2.20
N THR A 91 7.08 6.00 -3.07
CA THR A 91 6.60 7.08 -3.94
C THR A 91 6.93 6.80 -5.39
N ARG A 92 5.97 7.07 -6.27
CA ARG A 92 6.19 7.12 -7.72
C ARG A 92 5.75 8.47 -8.26
N GLU A 93 6.52 8.98 -9.22
CA GLU A 93 6.29 10.32 -9.76
C GLU A 93 6.28 10.27 -11.29
N ILE A 94 5.43 11.11 -11.87
CA ILE A 94 5.51 11.48 -13.28
C ILE A 94 5.40 12.99 -13.42
N LYS A 95 5.99 13.52 -14.49
CA LYS A 95 5.76 14.88 -14.95
C LYS A 95 4.68 14.88 -16.03
N TYR A 96 3.80 15.86 -16.00
CA TYR A 96 2.72 15.97 -16.98
C TYR A 96 2.41 17.45 -17.28
N MET A 97 2.26 17.77 -18.57
CA MET A 97 1.87 19.11 -19.02
C MET A 97 0.34 19.22 -19.10
N VAL A 98 -0.24 20.12 -18.32
CA VAL A 98 -1.69 20.30 -18.24
C VAL A 98 -2.14 21.37 -19.23
N MET A 99 -2.89 20.96 -20.24
CA MET A 99 -3.46 21.88 -21.25
C MET A 99 -4.91 22.26 -20.94
N THR A 100 -5.67 21.31 -20.42
CA THR A 100 -7.09 21.40 -20.07
C THR A 100 -7.31 20.76 -18.69
N PRO A 101 -8.49 20.92 -18.06
CA PRO A 101 -8.81 20.16 -16.86
C PRO A 101 -8.59 18.65 -17.07
N ILE A 102 -8.06 17.98 -16.05
CA ILE A 102 -7.76 16.54 -16.09
C ILE A 102 -8.31 15.81 -14.87
N VAL A 103 -8.64 14.53 -15.07
CA VAL A 103 -8.93 13.57 -14.01
C VAL A 103 -7.76 12.60 -13.93
N ILE A 104 -7.12 12.55 -12.77
CA ILE A 104 -6.04 11.62 -12.46
C ILE A 104 -6.64 10.47 -11.67
N THR A 105 -6.47 9.25 -12.13
CA THR A 105 -6.83 8.05 -11.37
C THR A 105 -5.60 7.17 -11.16
N SER A 106 -5.50 6.56 -9.98
CA SER A 106 -4.38 5.68 -9.65
C SER A 106 -4.83 4.59 -8.69
N GLU A 107 -4.29 3.39 -8.87
CA GLU A 107 -4.55 2.24 -8.03
C GLU A 107 -3.25 1.46 -7.88
N ALA A 108 -3.11 0.79 -6.74
CA ALA A 108 -2.02 -0.13 -6.46
C ALA A 108 -2.59 -1.45 -5.95
N ASN A 109 -1.90 -2.55 -6.20
CA ASN A 109 -2.35 -3.88 -5.87
C ASN A 109 -1.28 -4.64 -5.11
N CYS A 110 -1.71 -5.37 -4.09
CA CYS A 110 -0.90 -6.37 -3.42
C CYS A 110 -1.08 -7.72 -4.11
N ASN A 111 0.02 -8.44 -4.33
CA ASN A 111 0.02 -9.77 -4.95
C ASN A 111 -0.84 -10.82 -4.20
N LEU A 112 -1.09 -10.63 -2.90
CA LEU A 112 -1.88 -11.53 -2.07
C LEU A 112 -3.23 -10.96 -1.63
N HIS A 113 -3.32 -9.65 -1.39
CA HIS A 113 -4.48 -9.02 -0.75
C HIS A 113 -5.24 -8.04 -1.65
N GLY A 114 -4.72 -7.79 -2.85
CA GLY A 114 -5.37 -6.92 -3.83
C GLY A 114 -5.26 -5.43 -3.48
N SER A 115 -6.27 -4.67 -3.90
CA SER A 115 -6.31 -3.20 -3.78
C SER A 115 -7.40 -2.69 -2.84
N THR A 116 -7.13 -1.54 -2.21
CA THR A 116 -8.15 -0.69 -1.55
C THR A 116 -9.05 0.05 -2.55
N GLY A 117 -8.73 0.01 -3.85
CA GLY A 117 -9.50 0.62 -4.93
C GLY A 117 -8.86 1.89 -5.51
N ILE A 118 -9.56 2.47 -6.48
CA ILE A 118 -9.08 3.61 -7.26
C ILE A 118 -9.10 4.90 -6.43
N SER A 119 -7.95 5.58 -6.39
CA SER A 119 -7.79 6.96 -5.95
C SER A 119 -8.05 7.91 -7.11
N GLU A 120 -8.89 8.93 -6.94
CA GLU A 120 -9.21 9.93 -7.96
C GLU A 120 -8.85 11.34 -7.48
N LYS A 121 -8.29 12.15 -8.38
CA LYS A 121 -8.03 13.58 -8.15
C LYS A 121 -8.27 14.37 -9.43
N LYS A 122 -8.96 15.50 -9.30
CA LYS A 122 -9.21 16.44 -10.42
C LYS A 122 -8.26 17.63 -10.32
N VAL A 123 -7.72 18.06 -11.46
CA VAL A 123 -6.92 19.27 -11.59
C VAL A 123 -7.62 20.21 -12.56
N MET A 124 -7.91 21.42 -12.10
CA MET A 124 -8.61 22.44 -12.87
C MET A 124 -7.62 23.37 -13.59
N VAL A 125 -8.08 23.92 -14.72
CA VAL A 125 -7.40 25.00 -15.44
C VAL A 125 -8.36 26.20 -15.48
N PRO A 126 -8.04 27.33 -14.83
CA PRO A 126 -8.87 28.53 -14.81
C PRO A 126 -9.02 29.21 -16.17
#